data_AF-A0A0G4M5G9-F1
#
_entry.id   AF-A0A0G4M5G9-F1
#
_cell.length_a   1.000
_cell.length_b   1.000
_cell.length_c   1.000
_cell.angle_alpha   90.00
_cell.angle_beta   90.00
_cell.angle_gamma   90.00
#
_symmetry.space_group_name_H-M   'P 1'
#
loop_
_entity.id
_entity.type
_entity.pdbx_description
1 polymer ?
#
loop_
_entity_poly.entity_id
_entity_poly.type
_entity_poly.pdbx_seq_one_letter_code
_entity_poly.pdbx_strand_id
1 'polypeptide(L)'
;MKEIREIEEGKQPREGNVLKMAPHPQADVILGDNGKWERPYSREQAAYPLPWLKEKKFWPSVARVDDAFGDTNLFCTCPPVADTT
;
A
#
# COMPACT_ATOMS: atom_id res chain seq x y z
N MET A 1 6.31 12.51 -13.02
CA MET A 1 7.48 11.75 -12.49
C MET A 1 8.14 12.48 -11.32
N LYS A 2 7.40 12.97 -10.32
CA LYS A 2 7.99 13.68 -9.17
C LYS A 2 8.54 12.70 -8.12
N GLU A 3 7.76 11.68 -7.78
CA GLU A 3 8.13 10.67 -6.77
C GLU A 3 9.39 9.88 -7.14
N ILE A 4 9.51 9.47 -8.41
CA ILE A 4 10.72 8.80 -8.92
C ILE A 4 11.95 9.71 -8.78
N ARG A 5 11.81 10.98 -9.19
CA ARG A 5 12.89 11.96 -9.11
C ARG A 5 13.32 12.25 -7.68
N GLU A 6 12.39 12.27 -6.72
CA GLU A 6 12.71 12.42 -5.30
C GLU A 6 13.54 11.26 -4.76
N ILE A 7 13.35 10.04 -5.29
CA ILE A 7 14.19 8.88 -4.96
C ILE A 7 15.56 9.00 -5.64
N GLU A 8 15.61 9.40 -6.90
CA GLU A 8 16.87 9.61 -7.65
C GLU A 8 17.76 10.68 -7.00
N GLU A 9 17.17 11.76 -6.50
CA GLU A 9 17.84 12.85 -5.81
C GLU A 9 18.12 12.57 -4.31
N GLY A 10 17.73 11.39 -3.80
CA GLY A 10 17.96 10.98 -2.40
C GLY A 10 17.08 11.68 -1.36
N LYS A 11 16.01 12.38 -1.77
CA LYS A 11 15.03 13.02 -0.87
C LYS A 11 14.05 12.02 -0.26
N GLN A 12 13.87 10.88 -0.92
CA GLN A 12 13.10 9.74 -0.42
C GLN A 12 13.98 8.49 -0.47
N PRO A 13 13.83 7.56 0.49
CA PRO A 13 14.62 6.34 0.50
C PRO A 13 14.26 5.43 -0.68
N ARG A 14 15.20 4.58 -1.10
CA ARG A 14 14.97 3.62 -2.20
C ARG A 14 13.97 2.53 -1.81
N GLU A 15 13.95 2.17 -0.52
CA GLU A 15 12.99 1.25 0.09
C GLU A 15 12.07 2.00 1.05
N GLY A 16 10.84 1.50 1.23
CA GLY A 16 9.88 2.13 2.13
C GLY A 16 9.37 3.50 1.67
N ASN A 17 9.51 3.85 0.39
CA ASN A 17 8.87 5.03 -0.21
C ASN A 17 7.44 4.73 -0.69
N VAL A 18 6.72 5.80 -1.06
CA VAL A 18 5.32 5.72 -1.48
C VAL A 18 5.08 4.75 -2.65
N LEU A 19 6.01 4.66 -3.61
CA LEU A 19 5.89 3.76 -4.77
C LEU A 19 6.10 2.29 -4.36
N LYS A 20 7.10 2.02 -3.52
CA LYS A 20 7.42 0.67 -3.07
C LYS A 20 6.39 0.11 -2.09
N MET A 21 5.72 0.98 -1.36
CA MET A 21 4.67 0.63 -0.40
C MET A 21 3.26 0.65 -0.99
N ALA A 22 3.09 1.00 -2.27
CA ALA A 22 1.79 0.99 -2.93
C ALA A 22 1.33 -0.45 -3.27
N PRO A 23 0.02 -0.73 -3.37
CA PRO A 23 -1.09 0.18 -3.07
C PRO A 23 -1.30 0.41 -1.57
N HIS A 24 -1.99 1.50 -1.20
CA HIS A 24 -2.33 1.83 0.21
C HIS A 24 -3.83 1.63 0.47
N PRO A 25 -4.25 0.46 1.01
CA PRO A 25 -5.62 0.21 1.44
C PRO A 25 -6.06 1.13 2.56
N GLN A 26 -7.37 1.23 2.76
CA GLN A 26 -7.93 1.98 3.90
C GLN A 26 -7.43 1.44 5.24
N ALA A 27 -7.34 0.11 5.38
CA ALA A 27 -6.81 -0.53 6.59
C ALA A 27 -5.36 -0.12 6.86
N ASP A 28 -4.50 -0.11 5.83
CA ASP A 28 -3.11 0.34 5.94
C ASP A 28 -3.04 1.81 6.39
N VAL A 29 -3.81 2.70 5.78
CA VAL A 29 -3.76 4.13 6.12
C VAL A 29 -4.27 4.40 7.54
N ILE A 30 -5.33 3.72 7.98
CA ILE A 30 -5.95 3.92 9.30
C ILE A 30 -5.12 3.25 10.40
N LEU A 31 -4.80 1.97 10.23
CA LEU A 31 -4.12 1.18 11.25
C LEU A 31 -2.61 1.43 11.23
N GLY A 32 -2.02 1.67 10.07
CA GLY A 32 -0.57 1.76 9.93
C GLY A 32 0.16 0.56 10.52
N ASP A 33 1.41 0.77 10.93
CA ASP A 33 2.25 -0.24 11.56
C ASP A 33 1.91 -0.27 13.07
N ASN A 34 0.91 -1.09 13.45
CA ASN A 34 0.41 -1.21 14.82
C ASN A 34 -0.08 0.12 15.44
N GLY A 35 -0.89 0.87 14.70
CA GLY A 35 -1.41 2.19 15.09
C GLY A 35 -0.47 3.35 14.74
N LYS A 36 0.78 3.06 14.36
CA LYS A 36 1.80 4.07 14.07
C LYS A 36 2.02 4.26 12.57
N TRP A 37 2.62 5.38 12.19
CA TRP A 37 2.97 5.66 10.81
C TRP A 37 4.45 6.00 10.73
N GLU A 38 5.28 4.97 10.68
CA GLU A 38 6.74 5.08 10.70
C GLU A 38 7.31 5.11 9.27
N ARG A 39 6.67 5.89 8.40
CA ARG A 39 7.00 5.98 6.97
C ARG A 39 7.51 7.38 6.64
N PRO A 40 8.46 7.53 5.70
CA PRO A 40 9.12 8.81 5.34
C PRO A 40 8.23 9.75 4.51
N TYR A 41 6.93 9.46 4.43
CA TYR A 41 5.91 10.22 3.71
C TYR A 41 4.60 10.18 4.50
N SER A 42 3.71 11.15 4.28
CA SER A 42 2.49 11.26 5.07
C SER A 42 1.38 10.31 4.60
N ARG A 43 0.40 10.06 5.48
CA ARG A 43 -0.85 9.37 5.12
C ARG A 43 -1.59 10.05 3.98
N GLU A 44 -1.56 11.39 3.94
CA GLU A 44 -2.17 12.16 2.85
C GLU A 44 -1.45 11.95 1.53
N GLN A 45 -0.12 11.91 1.53
CA GLN A 45 0.67 11.61 0.32
C GLN A 45 0.37 10.18 -0.21
N ALA A 46 0.10 9.23 0.69
CA ALA A 46 -0.30 7.87 0.34
C ALA A 46 -1.73 7.79 -0.24
N ALA A 47 -2.70 8.40 0.44
CA ALA A 47 -4.12 8.26 0.12
C ALA A 47 -4.62 9.26 -0.93
N TYR A 48 -4.08 10.49 -0.92
CA TYR A 48 -4.57 11.64 -1.68
C TYR A 48 -3.42 12.43 -2.33
N PRO A 49 -2.59 11.80 -3.19
CA PRO A 49 -1.47 12.49 -3.83
C PRO A 49 -1.89 13.65 -4.75
N LEU A 50 -3.17 13.72 -5.13
CA LEU A 50 -3.74 14.74 -6.01
C LEU A 50 -5.07 15.26 -5.44
N PRO A 51 -5.38 16.58 -5.56
CA PRO A 51 -6.52 17.19 -4.87
C PRO A 51 -7.89 16.55 -5.17
N TRP A 52 -8.12 16.16 -6.43
CA TRP A 52 -9.41 15.59 -6.87
C TRP A 52 -9.70 14.20 -6.28
N LEU A 53 -8.69 13.50 -5.76
CA LEU A 53 -8.88 12.21 -5.10
C LEU A 53 -9.60 12.34 -3.75
N LYS A 54 -9.67 13.55 -3.16
CA LYS A 54 -10.43 13.81 -1.94
C LYS A 54 -11.95 13.74 -2.15
N GLU A 55 -12.41 14.11 -3.35
CA GLU A 55 -13.83 14.06 -3.71
C GLU A 55 -14.27 12.65 -4.14
N LYS A 56 -13.39 11.95 -4.86
CA LYS A 56 -13.68 10.64 -5.46
C LYS A 56 -12.52 9.68 -5.20
N LYS A 57 -12.57 9.03 -4.04
CA LYS A 57 -11.58 8.04 -3.64
C LYS A 57 -12.06 6.63 -3.97
N PHE A 58 -11.30 5.94 -4.82
CA PHE A 58 -11.36 4.49 -4.92
C PHE A 58 -10.29 3.90 -4.00
N TRP A 59 -10.69 2.99 -3.12
CA TRP A 59 -9.78 2.33 -2.19
C TRP A 59 -9.36 0.96 -2.75
N PRO A 60 -8.04 0.68 -2.79
CA PRO A 60 -7.56 -0.70 -2.89
C PRO A 60 -8.10 -1.51 -1.71
N SER A 61 -8.66 -2.69 -1.98
CA SER A 61 -9.22 -3.56 -0.93
C SER A 61 -8.12 -4.29 -0.14
N VAL A 62 -6.99 -4.56 -0.78
CA VAL A 62 -5.84 -5.29 -0.21
C VAL A 62 -4.53 -4.61 -0.58
N ALA A 63 -3.48 -4.91 0.21
CA ALA A 63 -2.12 -4.45 -0.08
C ALA A 63 -1.54 -5.20 -1.29
N ARG A 64 -0.25 -5.00 -1.57
CA ARG A 64 0.43 -5.69 -2.67
C ARG A 64 0.33 -7.21 -2.51
N VAL A 65 -0.05 -7.90 -3.58
CA VAL A 65 -0.14 -9.36 -3.64
C VAL A 65 1.26 -9.98 -3.55
N ASP A 66 1.37 -11.11 -2.87
CA ASP A 66 2.55 -11.97 -2.89
C ASP A 66 2.36 -13.05 -3.97
N ASP A 67 2.96 -12.80 -5.14
CA ASP A 67 2.85 -13.68 -6.30
C ASP A 67 3.50 -15.05 -6.04
N ALA A 68 4.69 -15.07 -5.41
CA ALA A 68 5.47 -16.28 -5.19
C ALA A 68 4.80 -17.21 -4.16
N PHE A 69 4.18 -16.64 -3.12
CA PHE A 69 3.42 -17.43 -2.16
C PHE A 69 2.25 -18.15 -2.83
N GLY A 70 1.52 -17.47 -3.71
CA GLY A 70 0.40 -18.06 -4.46
C GLY A 70 0.82 -19.24 -5.33
N ASP A 71 1.95 -19.10 -6.04
CA ASP A 71 2.49 -20.17 -6.90
C ASP A 71 2.98 -21.38 -6.09
N THR A 72 3.49 -21.17 -4.88
CA THR A 72 4.04 -22.23 -4.02
C THR A 72 3.00 -22.87 -3.09
N ASN A 73 1.86 -22.21 -2.88
CA ASN A 73 0.75 -22.67 -2.02
C ASN A 73 -0.55 -22.61 -2.81
N LEU A 74 -0.71 -23.52 -3.77
CA LEU A 74 -1.79 -23.46 -4.75
C LEU A 74 -3.16 -23.83 -4.16
N PHE A 75 -4.03 -22.83 -4.02
CA PHE A 75 -5.44 -23.00 -3.64
C PHE A 75 -6.34 -22.41 -4.73
N CYS A 76 -7.09 -23.26 -5.44
CA CYS A 76 -7.97 -22.84 -6.54
C CYS A 76 -9.46 -23.05 -6.25
N THR A 77 -9.81 -23.36 -5.00
CA THR A 77 -11.19 -23.45 -4.51
C THR A 77 -11.39 -22.47 -3.39
N CYS A 78 -12.63 -22.09 -3.10
CA CYS A 78 -12.93 -21.22 -1.97
C CYS A 78 -12.39 -21.85 -0.68
N PRO A 79 -11.56 -21.12 0.10
CA PRO A 79 -11.17 -21.58 1.43
C PRO A 79 -12.41 -21.61 2.35
N PRO A 80 -12.39 -22.40 3.44
CA PRO A 80 -13.39 -22.31 4.49
C PRO A 80 -13.51 -20.88 5.01
N VAL A 81 -14.72 -20.41 5.28
CA VAL A 81 -14.95 -19.05 5.82
C VAL A 81 -14.18 -18.82 7.12
N ALA A 82 -14.03 -19.87 7.93
CA ALA A 82 -13.26 -19.83 9.18
C ALA A 82 -11.78 -19.47 8.98
N ASP A 83 -11.20 -19.76 7.81
CA ASP A 83 -9.78 -19.55 7.52
C ASP A 83 -9.51 -18.16 6.86
N THR A 84 -10.55 -17.33 6.70
CA THR A 84 -10.48 -16.02 6.01
C THR A 84 -10.51 -14.81 6.93
N THR A 85 -10.42 -15.01 8.25
CA THR A 85 -10.49 -13.96 9.29
C THR A 85 -9.19 -13.89 10.09
#